data_AF-A0A954SUP1-F1
#
_entry.id   AF-A0A954SUP1-F1
#
_cell.length_a   1.000
_cell.length_b   1.000
_cell.length_c   1.000
_cell.angle_alpha   90.00
_cell.angle_beta   90.00
_cell.angle_gamma   90.00
#
_symmetry.space_group_name_H-M   'P 1'
#
loop_
_entity.id
_entity.type
_entity.pdbx_description
1 polymer ?
#
loop_
_entity_poly.entity_id
_entity_poly.type
_entity_poly.pdbx_seq_one_letter_code
_entity_poly.pdbx_strand_id
1 'polypeptide(L)'
;MSYGVWGLAPMASAQEQQAEAPATAVDGAAPTDDEMRQRYEAFEEMLHGVKLTGRFSIVGRDEGRASNEEEYFITRVTKSTEGDYWVFNARIKYGDKDYSVPLPIEVKWAGDTPVVTLTDFTILGQGPFSARVVFYDGKYAGTWSHGEVSGHLIGTFEKADPPRE
;
A
#
# COMPACT_ATOMS: atom_id res chain seq x y z
N MET A 1 75.13 -29.44 -34.31
CA MET A 1 73.99 -30.31 -34.73
C MET A 1 72.84 -30.04 -33.77
N SER A 2 71.80 -29.34 -34.23
CA SER A 2 70.48 -29.91 -34.53
C SER A 2 69.68 -30.30 -33.28
N TYR A 3 68.75 -29.42 -32.81
CA TYR A 3 67.27 -29.58 -32.83
C TYR A 3 66.75 -30.77 -31.99
N GLY A 4 65.79 -30.68 -31.06
CA GLY A 4 64.87 -29.62 -30.66
C GLY A 4 63.90 -30.14 -29.57
N VAL A 5 63.24 -29.17 -28.92
CA VAL A 5 61.91 -29.13 -28.26
C VAL A 5 61.21 -30.47 -27.99
N TRP A 6 60.64 -30.68 -26.78
CA TRP A 6 59.22 -31.07 -26.55
C TRP A 6 58.86 -30.82 -25.08
N GLY A 7 58.10 -29.76 -24.84
CA GLY A 7 57.49 -29.45 -23.55
C GLY A 7 56.33 -30.38 -23.25
N LEU A 8 56.23 -30.77 -21.98
CA LEU A 8 55.17 -31.60 -21.41
C LEU A 8 53.79 -30.99 -21.67
N ALA A 9 52.94 -31.73 -22.37
CA ALA A 9 51.49 -31.56 -22.34
C ALA A 9 50.92 -32.19 -21.05
N PRO A 10 49.97 -31.56 -20.36
CA PRO A 10 49.13 -32.27 -19.41
C PRO A 10 47.98 -32.99 -20.13
N MET A 11 47.72 -34.21 -19.67
CA MET A 11 46.62 -35.08 -20.06
C MET A 11 45.25 -34.49 -19.68
N ALA A 12 44.27 -34.82 -20.50
CA ALA A 12 42.88 -34.44 -20.42
C ALA A 12 42.17 -34.91 -19.13
N SER A 13 41.24 -34.08 -18.65
CA SER A 13 40.07 -34.52 -17.89
C SER A 13 38.83 -33.82 -18.44
N ALA A 14 38.01 -34.63 -19.10
CA ALA A 14 36.55 -34.61 -19.21
C ALA A 14 35.82 -33.26 -19.30
N GLN A 15 35.14 -33.09 -20.44
CA GLN A 15 34.00 -32.20 -20.62
C GLN A 15 32.93 -32.48 -19.57
N GLU A 16 32.60 -31.48 -18.75
CA GLU A 16 31.27 -31.34 -18.16
C GLU A 16 30.63 -30.10 -18.76
N GLN A 17 29.95 -30.34 -19.88
CA GLN A 17 29.00 -29.45 -20.48
C GLN A 17 27.78 -29.38 -19.55
N GLN A 18 27.85 -28.54 -18.52
CA GLN A 18 26.67 -28.19 -17.74
C GLN A 18 25.92 -27.08 -18.48
N ALA A 19 24.82 -27.52 -19.07
CA ALA A 19 23.80 -26.75 -19.74
C ALA A 19 23.51 -25.40 -19.04
N GLU A 20 23.55 -24.32 -19.82
CA GLU A 20 22.70 -23.16 -19.60
C GLU A 20 21.25 -23.62 -19.54
N ALA A 21 20.74 -23.86 -18.33
CA ALA A 21 19.33 -23.68 -18.07
C ALA A 21 19.13 -22.16 -17.92
N PRO A 22 18.23 -21.51 -18.68
CA PRO A 22 17.79 -20.18 -18.31
C PRO A 22 17.00 -20.37 -17.02
N ALA A 23 17.66 -20.13 -15.88
CA ALA A 23 16.98 -19.86 -14.65
C ALA A 23 16.23 -18.54 -14.88
N THR A 24 14.95 -18.62 -15.27
CA THR A 24 14.00 -17.57 -15.00
C THR A 24 13.98 -17.36 -13.48
N ALA A 25 14.90 -16.54 -13.01
CA ALA A 25 14.83 -15.93 -11.70
C ALA A 25 13.54 -15.11 -11.72
N VAL A 26 12.55 -15.58 -10.96
CA VAL A 26 11.38 -14.78 -10.62
C VAL A 26 11.89 -13.50 -9.95
N ASP A 27 11.58 -12.40 -10.61
CA ASP A 27 12.04 -11.05 -10.34
C ASP A 27 11.64 -10.62 -8.93
N GLY A 28 12.65 -10.43 -8.09
CA GLY A 28 12.59 -9.68 -6.83
C GLY A 28 13.37 -8.37 -6.92
N ALA A 29 13.62 -7.87 -8.14
CA ALA A 29 14.27 -6.59 -8.32
C ALA A 29 13.42 -5.48 -7.71
N ALA A 30 14.07 -4.60 -6.94
CA ALA A 30 13.42 -3.38 -6.48
C ALA A 30 12.94 -2.58 -7.70
N PRO A 31 11.71 -2.03 -7.66
CA PRO A 31 11.16 -1.27 -8.77
C PRO A 31 12.03 -0.05 -9.08
N THR A 32 12.12 0.28 -10.37
CA THR A 32 12.86 1.42 -10.88
C THR A 32 12.22 2.74 -10.44
N ASP A 33 13.00 3.84 -10.48
CA ASP A 33 12.51 5.17 -10.13
C ASP A 33 11.30 5.59 -10.98
N ASP A 34 11.28 5.21 -12.25
CA ASP A 34 10.17 5.50 -13.16
C ASP A 34 8.90 4.72 -12.79
N GLU A 35 9.02 3.44 -12.44
CA GLU A 35 7.90 2.62 -11.98
C GLU A 35 7.35 3.12 -10.63
N MET A 36 8.23 3.58 -9.73
CA MET A 36 7.85 4.22 -8.47
C MET A 36 7.06 5.50 -8.70
N ARG A 37 7.53 6.38 -9.60
CA ARG A 37 6.83 7.61 -9.95
C ARG A 37 5.45 7.34 -10.56
N GLN A 38 5.37 6.45 -11.54
CA GLN A 38 4.08 6.09 -12.17
C GLN A 38 3.10 5.52 -11.15
N ARG A 39 3.58 4.69 -10.23
CA ARG A 39 2.78 4.14 -9.14
C ARG A 39 2.27 5.23 -8.20
N TYR A 40 3.13 6.19 -7.85
CA TYR A 40 2.75 7.32 -6.99
C TYR A 40 1.70 8.20 -7.65
N GLU A 41 1.88 8.52 -8.93
CA GLU A 41 0.90 9.27 -9.73
C GLU A 41 -0.44 8.52 -9.81
N ALA A 42 -0.41 7.21 -10.10
CA ALA A 42 -1.61 6.38 -10.15
C ALA A 42 -2.33 6.33 -8.79
N PHE A 43 -1.59 6.33 -7.68
CA PHE A 43 -2.17 6.33 -6.34
C PHE A 43 -2.81 7.67 -5.97
N GLU A 44 -2.12 8.79 -6.27
CA GLU A 44 -2.70 10.13 -6.11
C GLU A 44 -3.98 10.24 -6.94
N GLU A 45 -3.92 9.83 -8.22
CA GLU A 45 -5.08 9.87 -9.09
C GLU A 45 -6.19 8.97 -8.56
N MET A 46 -5.92 7.74 -8.12
CA MET A 46 -6.92 6.80 -7.63
C MET A 46 -7.74 7.40 -6.48
N LEU A 47 -7.09 8.02 -5.48
CA LEU A 47 -7.72 8.53 -4.27
C LEU A 47 -8.00 10.04 -4.26
N HIS A 48 -7.68 10.76 -5.34
CA HIS A 48 -8.06 12.15 -5.48
C HIS A 48 -9.58 12.30 -5.70
N GLY A 49 -10.26 13.09 -4.87
CA GLY A 49 -11.68 13.37 -5.01
C GLY A 49 -12.55 12.12 -4.99
N VAL A 50 -12.43 11.30 -3.95
CA VAL A 50 -13.23 10.07 -3.81
C VAL A 50 -14.11 10.11 -2.57
N LYS A 51 -15.31 9.53 -2.71
CA LYS A 51 -16.17 9.17 -1.59
C LYS A 51 -15.95 7.70 -1.26
N LEU A 52 -15.68 7.41 -0.01
CA LEU A 52 -15.62 6.06 0.55
C LEU A 52 -16.97 5.77 1.19
N THR A 53 -17.58 4.66 0.82
CA THR A 53 -18.81 4.17 1.41
C THR A 53 -18.58 2.73 1.86
N GLY A 54 -18.82 2.46 3.14
CA GLY A 54 -18.59 1.13 3.67
C GLY A 54 -19.20 0.92 5.04
N ARG A 55 -18.65 -0.04 5.75
CA ARG A 55 -19.07 -0.43 7.09
C ARG A 55 -17.89 -0.97 7.86
N PHE A 56 -18.00 -0.90 9.18
CA PHE A 56 -17.06 -1.53 10.10
C PHE A 56 -17.74 -2.62 10.92
N SER A 57 -16.91 -3.38 11.62
CA SER A 57 -17.29 -4.34 12.66
C SER A 57 -16.51 -4.06 13.93
N ILE A 58 -17.03 -4.46 15.09
CA ILE A 58 -16.27 -4.56 16.34
C ILE A 58 -16.07 -6.04 16.69
N VAL A 59 -14.82 -6.45 16.87
CA VAL A 59 -14.49 -7.82 17.30
C VAL A 59 -15.14 -8.10 18.66
N GLY A 60 -15.79 -9.26 18.79
CA GLY A 60 -16.48 -9.65 20.02
C GLY A 60 -17.88 -9.05 20.17
N ARG A 61 -18.37 -8.29 19.19
CA ARG A 61 -19.79 -7.92 19.09
C ARG A 61 -20.44 -8.62 17.89
N ASP A 62 -21.60 -9.22 18.14
CA ASP A 62 -22.45 -9.74 17.07
C ASP A 62 -23.24 -8.57 16.48
N GLU A 63 -22.61 -7.88 15.54
CA GLU A 63 -23.25 -6.82 14.79
C GLU A 63 -24.07 -7.50 13.68
N GLY A 64 -25.38 -7.64 13.90
CA GLY A 64 -26.31 -8.07 12.85
C GLY A 64 -26.29 -7.12 11.63
N ARG A 65 -27.29 -7.20 10.76
CA ARG A 65 -27.40 -6.32 9.56
C ARG A 65 -27.38 -4.80 9.82
N ALA A 66 -27.36 -4.36 11.07
CA ALA A 66 -27.29 -2.96 11.48
C ALA A 66 -25.85 -2.43 11.59
N SER A 67 -24.93 -2.86 10.71
CA SER A 67 -23.63 -2.19 10.63
C SER A 67 -23.88 -0.77 10.12
N ASN A 68 -23.45 0.23 10.89
CA ASN A 68 -23.61 1.62 10.50
C ASN A 68 -22.85 1.85 9.21
N GLU A 69 -23.54 2.29 8.16
CA GLU A 69 -22.88 2.78 6.95
C GLU A 69 -22.05 4.00 7.31
N GLU A 70 -20.80 4.00 6.88
CA GLU A 70 -19.88 5.10 7.05
C GLU A 70 -19.57 5.73 5.70
N GLU A 71 -19.60 7.06 5.68
CA GLU A 71 -19.17 7.85 4.53
C GLU A 71 -17.98 8.74 4.91
N TYR A 72 -16.90 8.63 4.15
CA TYR A 72 -15.73 9.50 4.24
C TYR A 72 -15.43 10.09 2.88
N PHE A 73 -14.87 11.30 2.86
CA PHE A 73 -14.43 11.92 1.61
C PHE A 73 -12.94 12.16 1.68
N ILE A 74 -12.19 11.64 0.70
CA ILE A 74 -10.80 12.02 0.47
C ILE A 74 -10.82 13.07 -0.62
N THR A 75 -10.49 14.31 -0.27
CA THR A 75 -10.44 15.41 -1.24
C THR A 75 -9.15 15.33 -2.04
N ARG A 76 -8.04 15.03 -1.39
CA ARG A 76 -6.72 14.96 -2.02
C ARG A 76 -5.78 14.03 -1.27
N VAL A 77 -4.91 13.36 -2.03
CA VAL A 77 -3.74 12.63 -1.52
C VAL A 77 -2.50 13.19 -2.20
N THR A 78 -1.44 13.46 -1.44
CA THR A 78 -0.15 13.94 -1.99
C THR A 78 1.03 13.24 -1.33
N LYS A 79 2.04 12.88 -2.12
CA LYS A 79 3.30 12.33 -1.59
C LYS A 79 4.01 13.35 -0.70
N SER A 80 4.37 12.95 0.51
CA SER A 80 5.26 13.75 1.38
C SER A 80 6.71 13.63 0.90
N THR A 81 7.51 14.67 1.15
CA THR A 81 8.97 14.66 0.92
C THR A 81 9.72 13.71 1.84
N GLU A 82 9.07 13.23 2.90
CA GLU A 82 9.66 12.35 3.91
C GLU A 82 9.23 10.89 3.72
N GLY A 83 10.20 10.01 3.48
CA GLY A 83 10.05 8.55 3.51
C GLY A 83 8.82 8.03 2.77
N ASP A 84 8.04 7.18 3.43
CA ASP A 84 6.82 6.56 2.89
C ASP A 84 5.54 7.30 3.31
N TYR A 85 5.65 8.56 3.75
CA TYR A 85 4.50 9.33 4.19
C TYR A 85 3.75 9.98 3.03
N TRP A 86 2.45 10.10 3.23
CA TRP A 86 1.48 10.71 2.34
C TRP A 86 0.54 11.57 3.16
N VAL A 87 0.12 12.71 2.60
CA VAL A 87 -0.85 13.59 3.25
C VAL A 87 -2.21 13.33 2.63
N PHE A 88 -3.13 12.80 3.43
CA PHE A 88 -4.52 12.61 3.06
C PHE A 88 -5.34 13.77 3.60
N ASN A 89 -5.90 14.58 2.71
CA ASN A 89 -6.89 15.58 3.08
C ASN A 89 -8.25 14.89 3.05
N ALA A 90 -8.79 14.62 4.24
CA ALA A 90 -10.06 13.93 4.39
C ALA A 90 -11.09 14.85 5.05
N ARG A 91 -12.33 14.80 4.57
CA ARG A 91 -13.51 15.36 5.24
C ARG A 91 -14.26 14.22 5.91
N ILE A 92 -14.39 14.33 7.22
CA ILE A 92 -15.02 13.33 8.07
C ILE A 92 -16.38 13.86 8.46
N LYS A 93 -17.43 13.13 8.13
CA LYS A 93 -18.80 13.44 8.54
C LYS A 93 -19.34 12.31 9.41
N TYR A 94 -19.61 12.59 10.67
CA TYR A 94 -20.21 11.62 11.60
C TYR A 94 -21.14 12.34 12.59
N GLY A 95 -22.40 11.91 12.63
CA GLY A 95 -23.46 12.61 13.37
C GLY A 95 -23.58 14.07 12.90
N ASP A 96 -23.49 15.02 13.83
CA ASP A 96 -23.52 16.47 13.56
C ASP A 96 -22.14 17.07 13.28
N LYS A 97 -21.06 16.27 13.32
CA LYS A 97 -19.69 16.75 13.11
C LYS A 97 -19.32 16.63 11.64
N ASP A 98 -18.78 17.72 11.11
CA ASP A 98 -18.27 17.81 9.74
C ASP A 98 -17.00 18.66 9.74
N TYR A 99 -15.86 18.04 9.49
CA TYR A 99 -14.57 18.74 9.47
C TYR A 99 -13.59 18.10 8.50
N SER A 100 -12.72 18.96 7.94
CA SER A 100 -11.61 18.55 7.08
C SER A 100 -10.31 18.49 7.88
N VAL A 101 -9.55 17.40 7.74
CA VAL A 101 -8.30 17.16 8.47
C VAL A 101 -7.22 16.64 7.52
N PRO A 102 -6.00 17.21 7.56
CA PRO A 102 -4.83 16.60 6.91
C PRO A 102 -4.29 15.47 7.79
N LEU A 103 -4.14 14.29 7.21
CA LEU A 103 -3.65 13.08 7.86
C LEU A 103 -2.30 12.67 7.22
N PRO A 104 -1.16 13.04 7.83
CA PRO A 104 0.14 12.51 7.41
C PRO A 104 0.27 11.05 7.85
N ILE A 105 0.03 10.13 6.92
CA ILE A 105 -0.02 8.70 7.19
C ILE A 105 0.92 7.93 6.25
N GLU A 106 1.40 6.81 6.72
CA GLU A 106 2.33 5.99 5.96
C GLU A 106 1.57 5.12 4.94
N VAL A 107 2.13 4.96 3.75
CA VAL A 107 1.61 4.02 2.75
C VAL A 107 2.72 3.06 2.38
N LYS A 108 2.51 1.78 2.73
CA LYS A 108 3.37 0.67 2.32
C LYS A 108 2.81 0.01 1.08
N TRP A 109 3.61 -0.83 0.43
CA TRP A 109 3.23 -1.47 -0.82
C TRP A 109 3.36 -2.99 -0.71
N ALA A 110 2.31 -3.70 -1.13
CA ALA A 110 2.33 -5.13 -1.37
C ALA A 110 2.29 -5.36 -2.88
N GLY A 111 3.48 -5.52 -3.50
CA GLY A 111 3.59 -5.44 -4.96
C GLY A 111 3.28 -4.02 -5.43
N ASP A 112 2.24 -3.86 -6.25
CA ASP A 112 1.69 -2.59 -6.74
C ASP A 112 0.51 -2.07 -5.89
N THR A 113 0.07 -2.82 -4.88
CA THR A 113 -1.12 -2.51 -4.10
C THR A 113 -0.78 -1.67 -2.87
N PRO A 114 -1.41 -0.50 -2.69
CA PRO A 114 -1.14 0.38 -1.55
C PRO A 114 -1.83 -0.13 -0.28
N VAL A 115 -1.07 -0.06 0.83
CA VAL A 115 -1.52 -0.38 2.19
C VAL A 115 -1.31 0.83 3.09
N VAL A 116 -2.40 1.54 3.38
CA VAL A 116 -2.40 2.64 4.35
C VAL A 116 -2.14 2.07 5.74
N THR A 117 -1.13 2.60 6.43
CA THR A 117 -0.62 2.07 7.69
C THR A 117 -0.61 3.17 8.75
N LEU A 118 -1.28 2.92 9.88
CA LEU A 118 -1.32 3.79 11.04
C LEU A 118 -0.96 3.00 12.29
N THR A 119 -0.06 3.50 13.13
CA THR A 119 0.24 2.89 14.44
C THR A 119 0.17 3.98 15.50
N ASP A 120 -0.73 3.82 16.47
CA ASP A 120 -0.98 4.72 17.59
C ASP A 120 -1.10 6.20 17.17
N PHE A 121 -1.72 6.43 16.01
CA PHE A 121 -1.85 7.74 15.40
C PHE A 121 -2.95 8.56 16.10
N THR A 122 -2.66 9.82 16.37
CA THR A 122 -3.61 10.74 17.04
C THR A 122 -4.12 11.78 16.04
N ILE A 123 -5.43 11.80 15.83
CA ILE A 123 -6.12 12.71 14.93
C ILE A 123 -6.74 13.84 15.77
N LEU A 124 -6.19 15.05 15.73
CA LEU A 124 -6.77 16.25 16.38
C LEU A 124 -7.17 16.03 17.85
N GLY A 125 -6.31 15.38 18.65
CA GLY A 125 -6.60 15.07 20.06
C GLY A 125 -7.57 13.90 20.29
N GLN A 126 -7.98 13.20 19.23
CA GLN A 126 -8.67 11.91 19.27
C GLN A 126 -7.67 10.80 18.92
N GLY A 127 -7.57 9.78 19.77
CA GLY A 127 -6.61 8.70 19.57
C GLY A 127 -6.37 7.91 20.86
N PRO A 128 -5.52 6.88 20.81
CA PRO A 128 -4.73 6.43 19.65
C PRO A 128 -5.55 5.60 18.65
N PHE A 129 -5.24 5.71 17.36
CA PHE A 129 -5.80 4.88 16.28
C PHE A 129 -4.71 4.07 15.58
N SER A 130 -4.98 2.79 15.34
CA SER A 130 -4.15 1.95 14.48
C SER A 130 -4.98 1.33 13.38
N ALA A 131 -4.44 1.23 12.16
CA ALA A 131 -5.14 0.60 11.04
C ALA A 131 -4.16 0.07 9.99
N ARG A 132 -4.62 -0.92 9.23
CA ARG A 132 -4.00 -1.38 7.98
C ARG A 132 -5.10 -1.54 6.95
N VAL A 133 -5.09 -0.70 5.91
CA VAL A 133 -6.16 -0.65 4.91
C VAL A 133 -5.57 -0.79 3.52
N VAL A 134 -6.02 -1.82 2.81
CA VAL A 134 -5.71 -2.05 1.40
C VAL A 134 -6.74 -1.31 0.54
N PHE A 135 -6.28 -0.64 -0.51
CA PHE A 135 -7.12 -0.11 -1.58
C PHE A 135 -6.82 -0.86 -2.88
N TYR A 136 -7.84 -1.47 -3.48
CA TYR A 136 -7.68 -2.25 -4.70
C TYR A 136 -9.01 -2.31 -5.47
N ASP A 137 -8.98 -2.05 -6.78
CA ASP A 137 -10.11 -2.22 -7.70
C ASP A 137 -11.43 -1.57 -7.23
N GLY A 138 -11.36 -0.31 -6.82
CA GLY A 138 -12.51 0.46 -6.32
C GLY A 138 -13.05 -0.01 -4.96
N LYS A 139 -12.30 -0.86 -4.24
CA LYS A 139 -12.67 -1.41 -2.94
C LYS A 139 -11.59 -1.10 -1.92
N TYR A 140 -12.00 -1.02 -0.66
CA TYR A 140 -11.07 -0.97 0.45
C TYR A 140 -11.47 -1.97 1.52
N ALA A 141 -10.47 -2.53 2.20
CA ALA A 141 -10.68 -3.44 3.30
C ALA A 141 -9.49 -3.38 4.25
N GLY A 142 -9.73 -3.63 5.53
CA GLY A 142 -8.66 -3.53 6.51
C GLY A 142 -9.06 -3.82 7.93
N THR A 143 -8.11 -3.61 8.82
CA THR A 143 -8.32 -3.62 10.27
C THR A 143 -8.22 -2.22 10.84
N TRP A 144 -8.89 -2.01 11.97
CA TRP A 144 -8.77 -0.78 12.76
C TRP A 144 -8.77 -1.10 14.25
N SER A 145 -8.19 -0.22 15.04
CA SER A 145 -8.33 -0.22 16.50
C SER A 145 -8.28 1.20 17.06
N HIS A 146 -8.94 1.36 18.20
CA HIS A 146 -8.94 2.56 19.01
C HIS A 146 -8.95 2.16 20.49
N GLY A 147 -7.83 2.34 21.17
CA GLY A 147 -7.63 1.81 22.54
C GLY A 147 -7.82 0.29 22.57
N GLU A 148 -8.72 -0.20 23.42
CA GLU A 148 -9.02 -1.63 23.58
C GLU A 148 -10.04 -2.17 22.55
N VAL A 149 -10.66 -1.29 21.75
CA VAL A 149 -11.66 -1.68 20.74
C VAL A 149 -10.96 -1.88 19.40
N SER A 150 -11.33 -2.94 18.68
CA SER A 150 -10.78 -3.25 17.35
C SER A 150 -11.80 -3.91 16.46
N GLY A 151 -11.49 -3.96 15.17
CA GLY A 151 -12.46 -4.31 14.16
C GLY A 151 -11.89 -4.48 12.77
N HIS A 152 -12.80 -4.74 11.84
CA HIS A 152 -12.54 -4.74 10.42
C HIS A 152 -13.37 -3.65 9.75
N LEU A 153 -12.85 -3.11 8.66
CA LEU A 153 -13.55 -2.18 7.77
C LEU A 153 -13.59 -2.78 6.36
N ILE A 154 -14.68 -2.54 5.65
CA ILE A 154 -14.85 -2.94 4.25
C ILE A 154 -15.77 -1.96 3.55
N GLY A 155 -15.46 -1.63 2.30
CA GLY A 155 -16.30 -0.77 1.49
C GLY A 155 -15.81 -0.60 0.06
N THR A 156 -16.43 0.36 -0.61
CA THR A 156 -16.09 0.80 -1.97
C THR A 156 -15.71 2.27 -1.97
N PHE A 157 -14.97 2.69 -2.99
CA PHE A 157 -14.68 4.09 -3.21
C PHE A 157 -14.91 4.47 -4.66
N GLU A 158 -15.49 5.64 -4.87
CA GLU A 158 -15.89 6.13 -6.18
C GLU A 158 -15.53 7.61 -6.31
N LYS A 159 -15.27 8.06 -7.54
CA LYS A 159 -15.06 9.48 -7.82
C LYS A 159 -16.30 10.25 -7.42
N ALA A 160 -16.09 11.30 -6.65
CA ALA A 160 -17.14 12.19 -6.20
C ALA A 160 -16.66 13.63 -6.34
N ASP A 161 -17.55 14.51 -6.76
CA ASP A 161 -17.29 15.93 -6.62
C ASP A 161 -17.10 16.21 -5.12
N PRO A 162 -15.97 16.83 -4.71
CA PRO A 162 -15.80 17.21 -3.32
C PRO A 162 -16.98 18.11 -2.95
N PRO A 163 -17.72 17.82 -1.86
CA PRO A 163 -18.85 18.63 -1.48
C PRO A 163 -18.36 20.07 -1.27
N ARG A 164 -19.04 21.02 -1.95
CA ARG A 164 -18.68 22.45 -1.95
C ARG A 164 -18.42 22.94 -0.52
N GLU A 165 -17.32 23.66 -0.35
CA GLU A 165 -16.94 24.34 0.90
C GLU A 165 -18.02 25.31 1.39
#